data_AF-A0A7Y6XI28-F1
#
_entry.id   AF-A0A7Y6XI28-F1
#
_cell.length_a   1.000
_cell.length_b   1.000
_cell.length_c   1.000
_cell.angle_alpha   90.00
_cell.angle_beta   90.00
_cell.angle_gamma   90.00
#
_symmetry.space_group_name_H-M   'P 1'
#
loop_
_entity.id
_entity.type
_entity.pdbx_description
1 polymer ?
#
loop_
_entity_poly.entity_id
_entity_poly.type
_entity_poly.pdbx_seq_one_letter_code
_entity_poly.pdbx_strand_id
1 'polypeptide(L)'
;MAAITEIATQVRQHWLEHHLNVQPVVMKEVMDAWRSLPGALPEEYEAFLRIAGLPTDEDSRGFRFWLPEELRATADVLRDAGYGCNATEASVIFVDYLHQSWWYALWVSGPWKGYVSLVLGTRSGDDPRFPLGTLEEFLLGYIKDDDDVLCRRMPEKGEER
;
A
#
# COMPACT_ATOMS: atom_id res chain seq x y z
N MET A 1 -2.39 -1.19 -18.12
CA MET A 1 -2.35 -2.69 -18.16
C MET A 1 -0.98 -3.27 -18.57
N ALA A 2 -0.36 -2.86 -19.68
CA ALA A 2 0.96 -3.40 -20.05
C ALA A 2 2.05 -3.03 -19.02
N ALA A 3 2.03 -1.79 -18.53
CA ALA A 3 2.99 -1.29 -17.53
C ALA A 3 2.89 -2.04 -16.19
N ILE A 4 1.71 -2.11 -15.56
CA ILE A 4 1.55 -2.87 -14.31
C ILE A 4 1.97 -4.34 -14.40
N THR A 5 1.77 -4.99 -15.57
CA THR A 5 2.20 -6.38 -15.78
C THR A 5 3.73 -6.53 -15.67
N GLU A 6 4.45 -5.62 -16.32
CA GLU A 6 5.91 -5.60 -16.31
C GLU A 6 6.43 -5.27 -14.91
N ILE A 7 5.88 -4.23 -14.27
CA ILE A 7 6.24 -3.82 -12.91
C ILE A 7 5.99 -4.95 -11.91
N ALA A 8 4.84 -5.62 -11.97
CA ALA A 8 4.53 -6.74 -11.09
C ALA A 8 5.53 -7.90 -11.24
N THR A 9 5.99 -8.15 -12.48
CA THR A 9 7.02 -9.16 -12.75
C THR A 9 8.36 -8.75 -12.13
N GLN A 10 8.75 -7.48 -12.27
CA GLN A 10 9.97 -6.94 -11.66
C GLN A 10 9.93 -6.99 -10.13
N VAL A 11 8.79 -6.61 -9.52
CA VAL A 11 8.60 -6.69 -8.06
C VAL A 11 8.73 -8.12 -7.56
N ARG A 12 8.13 -9.10 -8.25
CA ARG A 12 8.28 -10.52 -7.90
C ARG A 12 9.74 -10.97 -7.96
N GLN A 13 10.44 -10.60 -9.03
CA GLN A 13 11.86 -10.94 -9.19
C GLN A 13 12.68 -10.31 -8.06
N HIS A 14 12.45 -9.03 -7.77
CA HIS A 14 13.09 -8.33 -6.67
C HIS A 14 12.92 -9.08 -5.33
N TRP A 15 11.69 -9.47 -4.97
CA TRP A 15 11.45 -10.25 -3.75
C TRP A 15 12.15 -11.60 -3.73
N LEU A 16 12.16 -12.32 -4.86
CA LEU A 16 12.82 -13.63 -4.96
C LEU A 16 14.35 -13.52 -4.87
N GLU A 17 14.93 -12.47 -5.47
CA GLU A 17 16.36 -12.16 -5.38
C GLU A 17 16.79 -11.82 -3.94
N HIS A 18 15.88 -11.22 -3.16
CA HIS A 18 16.07 -10.93 -1.74
C HIS A 18 15.63 -12.08 -0.83
N HIS A 19 15.42 -13.28 -1.39
CA HIS A 19 15.08 -14.51 -0.67
C HIS A 19 13.79 -14.45 0.14
N LEU A 20 12.84 -13.58 -0.23
CA LEU A 20 11.52 -13.56 0.39
C LEU A 20 10.68 -14.76 -0.09
N ASN A 21 9.89 -15.30 0.83
CA ASN A 21 8.91 -16.32 0.51
C ASN A 21 7.65 -15.68 -0.11
N VAL A 22 7.59 -15.69 -1.44
CA VAL A 22 6.48 -15.12 -2.21
C VAL A 22 5.44 -16.19 -2.54
N GLN A 23 4.23 -16.01 -2.01
CA GLN A 23 3.10 -16.91 -2.25
C GLN A 23 2.20 -16.38 -3.38
N PRO A 24 1.70 -17.25 -4.26
CA PRO A 24 0.63 -16.88 -5.19
C PRO A 24 -0.61 -16.44 -4.42
N VAL A 25 -1.28 -15.39 -4.91
CA VAL A 25 -2.51 -14.89 -4.29
C VAL A 25 -3.72 -15.62 -4.86
N VAL A 26 -4.55 -16.18 -3.98
CA VAL A 26 -5.82 -16.78 -4.37
C VAL A 26 -6.85 -15.68 -4.55
N MET A 27 -7.11 -15.27 -5.79
CA MET A 27 -7.99 -14.13 -6.08
C MET A 27 -9.41 -14.25 -5.53
N LYS A 28 -9.90 -15.49 -5.33
CA LYS A 28 -11.19 -15.69 -4.67
C LYS A 28 -11.17 -15.17 -3.22
N GLU A 29 -10.10 -15.43 -2.48
CA GLU A 29 -9.92 -14.98 -1.10
C GLU A 29 -9.79 -13.46 -1.04
N VAL A 30 -9.07 -12.86 -2.00
CA VAL A 30 -9.02 -11.40 -2.16
C VAL A 30 -10.41 -10.82 -2.32
N MET A 31 -11.20 -11.34 -3.26
CA MET A 31 -12.54 -10.82 -3.52
C MET A 31 -13.48 -11.03 -2.32
N ASP A 32 -13.37 -12.16 -1.63
CA ASP A 32 -14.15 -12.44 -0.42
C ASP A 32 -13.76 -11.52 0.75
N ALA A 33 -12.48 -11.16 0.88
CA ALA A 33 -12.01 -10.13 1.81
C ALA A 33 -12.53 -8.74 1.41
N TRP A 34 -12.43 -8.39 0.13
CA TRP A 34 -12.77 -7.08 -0.42
C TRP A 34 -14.25 -6.73 -0.31
N ARG A 35 -15.15 -7.72 -0.29
CA ARG A 35 -16.60 -7.50 -0.10
C ARG A 35 -16.94 -6.73 1.18
N SER A 36 -16.08 -6.79 2.19
CA SER A 36 -16.24 -6.08 3.46
C SER A 36 -15.52 -4.74 3.51
N LEU A 37 -14.70 -4.44 2.50
CA LEU A 37 -13.94 -3.21 2.37
C LEU A 37 -14.78 -2.16 1.61
N PRO A 38 -14.55 -0.87 1.86
CA PRO A 38 -15.21 0.17 1.09
C PRO A 38 -14.69 0.20 -0.37
N GLY A 39 -15.52 0.69 -1.28
CA GLY A 39 -15.14 0.87 -2.69
C GLY A 39 -14.96 -0.43 -3.47
N ALA A 40 -14.30 -0.33 -4.62
CA ALA A 40 -14.04 -1.44 -5.51
C ALA A 40 -12.55 -1.69 -5.65
N LEU A 41 -12.15 -2.96 -5.78
CA LEU A 41 -10.77 -3.35 -6.05
C LEU A 41 -10.26 -2.59 -7.30
N PRO A 42 -9.13 -1.85 -7.20
CA PRO A 42 -8.51 -1.25 -8.38
C PRO A 42 -7.98 -2.32 -9.33
N GLU A 43 -8.19 -2.13 -10.63
CA GLU A 43 -7.82 -3.11 -11.68
C GLU A 43 -6.31 -3.35 -11.70
N GLU A 44 -5.52 -2.28 -11.49
CA GLU A 44 -4.07 -2.33 -11.41
C GLU A 44 -3.59 -3.16 -10.21
N TYR A 45 -4.25 -3.00 -9.05
CA TYR A 45 -3.90 -3.78 -7.86
C TYR A 45 -4.29 -5.24 -8.03
N GLU A 46 -5.44 -5.52 -8.66
CA GLU A 46 -5.82 -6.89 -9.01
C GLU A 46 -4.78 -7.55 -9.94
N ALA A 47 -4.39 -6.85 -11.01
CA ALA A 47 -3.39 -7.33 -11.97
C ALA A 47 -2.04 -7.58 -11.29
N PHE A 48 -1.62 -6.66 -10.41
CA PHE A 48 -0.42 -6.80 -9.61
C PHE A 48 -0.45 -8.08 -8.77
N LEU A 49 -1.49 -8.29 -7.96
CA LEU A 49 -1.60 -9.47 -7.08
C LEU A 49 -1.56 -10.79 -7.85
N ARG A 50 -2.21 -10.84 -9.02
CA ARG A 50 -2.24 -12.05 -9.88
C ARG A 50 -0.86 -12.44 -10.41
N ILE A 51 0.02 -11.47 -10.64
CA ILE A 51 1.34 -11.68 -11.25
C ILE A 51 2.42 -11.77 -10.19
N ALA A 52 2.47 -10.78 -9.30
CA ALA A 52 3.51 -10.66 -8.30
C ALA A 52 3.36 -11.72 -7.20
N GLY A 53 2.11 -12.01 -6.81
CA GLY A 53 1.83 -12.66 -5.53
C GLY A 53 2.07 -11.69 -4.37
N LEU A 54 2.32 -12.22 -3.18
CA LEU A 54 2.69 -11.43 -2.00
C LEU A 54 3.79 -12.13 -1.20
N PRO A 55 4.76 -11.39 -0.64
CA PRO A 55 5.67 -11.93 0.36
C PRO A 55 4.89 -12.24 1.63
N THR A 56 5.32 -13.27 2.35
CA THR A 56 4.69 -13.69 3.63
C THR A 56 5.24 -12.95 4.84
N ASP A 57 6.40 -12.33 4.70
CA ASP A 57 7.12 -11.62 5.77
C ASP A 57 7.58 -10.23 5.30
N GLU A 58 8.08 -9.44 6.25
CA GLU A 58 8.75 -8.16 5.96
C GLU A 58 10.03 -8.37 5.16
N ASP A 59 10.38 -7.36 4.35
CA ASP A 59 11.69 -7.30 3.72
C ASP A 59 12.75 -6.68 4.64
N SER A 60 14.02 -6.72 4.20
CA SER A 60 15.14 -6.16 4.96
C SER A 60 15.09 -4.63 5.14
N ARG A 61 14.23 -3.95 4.38
CA ARG A 61 14.00 -2.50 4.48
C ARG A 61 12.83 -2.18 5.42
N GLY A 62 12.14 -3.19 5.94
CA GLY A 62 11.01 -3.07 6.85
C GLY A 62 9.66 -2.98 6.15
N PHE A 63 9.57 -3.16 4.82
CA PHE A 63 8.27 -3.18 4.13
C PHE A 63 7.59 -4.53 4.31
N ARG A 64 6.33 -4.49 4.73
CA ARG A 64 5.46 -5.64 4.84
C ARG A 64 4.19 -5.41 4.02
N PHE A 65 3.99 -6.20 2.99
CA PHE A 65 2.77 -6.18 2.21
C PHE A 65 1.70 -6.99 2.92
N TRP A 66 0.52 -6.41 3.11
CA TRP A 66 -0.56 -7.06 3.85
C TRP A 66 -1.20 -8.16 3.03
N LEU A 67 -1.43 -9.32 3.66
CA LEU A 67 -2.13 -10.42 3.04
C LEU A 67 -3.63 -10.11 2.93
N PRO A 68 -4.35 -10.71 1.97
CA PRO A 68 -5.76 -10.39 1.73
C PRO A 68 -6.67 -10.54 2.94
N GLU A 69 -6.42 -11.57 3.77
CA GLU A 69 -7.13 -11.84 5.02
C GLU A 69 -6.92 -10.75 6.08
N GLU A 70 -5.80 -10.04 6.01
CA GLU A 70 -5.41 -9.00 6.96
C GLU A 70 -5.98 -7.62 6.59
N LEU A 71 -6.32 -7.40 5.31
CA LEU A 71 -6.88 -6.13 4.83
C LEU A 71 -8.16 -5.70 5.57
N ARG A 72 -8.91 -6.65 6.13
CA ARG A 72 -10.09 -6.32 6.95
C ARG A 72 -9.71 -5.56 8.22
N ALA A 73 -8.63 -5.97 8.89
CA ALA A 73 -8.16 -5.31 10.10
C ALA A 73 -7.68 -3.88 9.81
N THR A 74 -7.14 -3.63 8.61
CA THR A 74 -6.63 -2.30 8.25
C THR A 74 -7.73 -1.28 7.94
N ALA A 75 -8.89 -1.73 7.44
CA ALA A 75 -10.03 -0.86 7.23
C ALA A 75 -10.55 -0.24 8.54
N ASP A 76 -10.46 -0.98 9.65
CA ASP A 76 -10.86 -0.48 10.96
C ASP A 76 -9.86 0.55 11.50
N VAL A 77 -8.56 0.37 11.23
CA VAL A 77 -7.51 1.34 11.59
C VAL A 77 -7.75 2.69 10.91
N LEU A 78 -8.08 2.70 9.62
CA LEU A 78 -8.37 3.94 8.88
C LEU A 78 -9.70 4.59 9.26
N ARG A 79 -10.60 3.88 9.96
CA ARG A 79 -11.86 4.44 10.48
C ARG A 79 -11.70 5.06 11.87
N ASP A 80 -10.63 4.73 12.58
CA ASP A 80 -10.31 5.39 13.84
C ASP A 80 -10.02 6.88 13.57
N ALA A 81 -10.68 7.74 14.34
CA ALA A 81 -10.63 9.19 14.18
C ALA A 81 -9.20 9.76 14.25
N GLY A 82 -8.25 9.03 14.85
CA GLY A 82 -6.84 9.43 14.92
C GLY A 82 -6.05 9.30 13.61
N TYR A 83 -6.47 8.41 12.70
CA TYR A 83 -5.76 8.15 11.44
C TYR A 83 -6.59 8.56 10.23
N GLY A 84 -7.93 8.53 10.37
CA GLY A 84 -8.95 8.53 9.33
C GLY A 84 -9.65 9.83 9.00
N CYS A 85 -9.72 10.75 9.96
CA CYS A 85 -10.86 11.66 10.10
C CYS A 85 -11.04 12.68 8.97
N ASN A 86 -10.00 12.90 8.15
CA ASN A 86 -9.99 13.92 7.10
C ASN A 86 -10.02 13.37 5.67
N ALA A 87 -10.06 12.04 5.46
CA ALA A 87 -10.26 11.53 4.11
C ALA A 87 -11.71 11.68 3.65
N THR A 88 -11.87 12.36 2.51
CA THR A 88 -13.16 12.48 1.83
C THR A 88 -13.56 11.22 1.08
N GLU A 89 -12.62 10.29 0.84
CA GLU A 89 -12.79 9.10 0.00
C GLU A 89 -12.23 7.85 0.70
N ALA A 90 -12.67 6.67 0.26
CA ALA A 90 -12.27 5.42 0.86
C ALA A 90 -10.88 4.96 0.40
N SER A 91 -10.10 4.42 1.34
CA SER A 91 -8.80 3.79 1.11
C SER A 91 -8.61 2.56 2.00
N VAL A 92 -7.61 1.74 1.66
CA VAL A 92 -7.23 0.50 2.39
C VAL A 92 -5.72 0.49 2.55
N ILE A 93 -5.20 0.22 3.76
CA ILE A 93 -3.76 0.01 3.95
C ILE A 93 -3.39 -1.34 3.35
N PHE A 94 -2.39 -1.33 2.48
CA PHE A 94 -1.89 -2.52 1.81
C PHE A 94 -0.39 -2.77 2.05
N VAL A 95 0.34 -1.78 2.58
CA VAL A 95 1.74 -1.92 2.96
C VAL A 95 1.99 -1.24 4.32
N ASP A 96 2.69 -1.94 5.19
CA ASP A 96 3.31 -1.42 6.39
C ASP A 96 4.79 -1.16 6.12
N TYR A 97 5.36 -0.13 6.74
CA TYR A 97 6.80 0.02 6.81
C TYR A 97 7.20 0.07 8.26
N LEU A 98 7.63 -1.06 8.79
CA LEU A 98 7.75 -1.33 10.21
C LEU A 98 8.88 -0.56 10.90
N HIS A 99 9.85 -0.04 10.13
CA HIS A 99 10.92 0.80 10.67
C HIS A 99 10.43 2.18 11.14
N GLN A 100 9.28 2.65 10.67
CA GLN A 100 8.66 3.90 11.11
C GLN A 100 7.18 3.65 11.37
N SER A 101 6.52 4.38 12.27
CA SER A 101 5.08 4.18 12.50
C SER A 101 4.28 4.84 11.37
N TRP A 102 4.32 4.30 10.15
CA TRP A 102 3.60 4.81 8.97
C TRP A 102 3.20 3.67 8.02
N TRP A 103 2.18 3.94 7.21
CA TRP A 103 1.55 2.96 6.33
C TRP A 103 1.33 3.54 4.94
N TYR A 104 1.11 2.67 3.96
CA TYR A 104 0.68 3.07 2.62
C TYR A 104 -0.74 2.60 2.36
N ALA A 105 -1.61 3.57 2.04
CA ALA A 105 -3.01 3.34 1.74
C ALA A 105 -3.27 3.46 0.23
N LEU A 106 -3.95 2.46 -0.32
CA LEU A 106 -4.46 2.44 -1.67
C LEU A 106 -5.86 3.06 -1.69
N TRP A 107 -6.08 4.06 -2.53
CA TRP A 107 -7.41 4.64 -2.75
C TRP A 107 -8.29 3.69 -3.57
N VAL A 108 -9.51 3.46 -3.09
CA VAL A 108 -10.45 2.46 -3.65
C VAL A 108 -11.77 3.06 -4.13
N SER A 109 -11.95 4.37 -3.94
CA SER A 109 -13.07 5.17 -4.46
C SER A 109 -12.62 6.56 -4.94
N GLY A 110 -13.53 7.26 -5.60
CA GLY A 110 -13.33 8.66 -5.98
C GLY A 110 -12.37 8.87 -7.14
N PRO A 111 -11.95 10.13 -7.38
CA PRO A 111 -11.09 10.51 -8.50
C PRO A 111 -9.64 10.00 -8.36
N TRP A 112 -9.25 9.57 -7.17
CA TRP A 112 -7.91 9.05 -6.86
C TRP A 112 -7.86 7.52 -6.81
N LYS A 113 -8.91 6.80 -7.23
CA LYS A 113 -8.90 5.33 -7.25
C LYS A 113 -7.64 4.80 -7.94
N GLY A 114 -6.93 3.87 -7.28
CA GLY A 114 -5.66 3.29 -7.78
C GLY A 114 -4.40 4.07 -7.41
N TYR A 115 -4.53 5.20 -6.72
CA TYR A 115 -3.39 5.95 -6.18
C TYR A 115 -3.00 5.46 -4.79
N VAL A 116 -1.76 5.77 -4.41
CA VAL A 116 -1.20 5.45 -3.10
C VAL A 116 -0.97 6.75 -2.32
N SER A 117 -1.35 6.75 -1.05
CA SER A 117 -1.05 7.81 -0.09
C SER A 117 -0.29 7.26 1.10
N LEU A 118 0.50 8.13 1.70
CA LEU A 118 1.10 7.90 3.00
C LEU A 118 0.06 8.09 4.09
N VAL A 119 0.11 7.26 5.13
CA VAL A 119 -0.69 7.40 6.35
C VAL A 119 0.26 7.36 7.54
N LEU A 120 0.41 8.48 8.23
CA LEU A 120 1.25 8.56 9.41
C LEU A 120 0.53 7.95 10.63
N GLY A 121 1.23 7.07 11.35
CA GLY A 121 0.78 6.45 12.60
C GLY A 121 0.80 7.40 13.81
N THR A 122 1.07 8.68 13.59
CA THR A 122 0.92 9.76 14.56
C THR A 122 -0.52 10.26 14.54
N ARG A 123 -1.24 10.15 15.66
CA ARG A 123 -2.66 10.52 15.83
C ARG A 123 -2.94 12.04 15.79
N SER A 124 -2.21 12.78 14.97
CA SER A 124 -2.28 14.25 14.91
C SER A 124 -3.40 14.78 14.00
N GLY A 125 -4.12 13.92 13.27
CA GLY A 125 -5.24 14.32 12.41
C GLY A 125 -4.86 15.09 11.14
N ASP A 126 -3.65 15.67 11.09
CA ASP A 126 -3.09 16.39 9.93
C ASP A 126 -2.31 15.47 8.98
N ASP A 127 -2.76 14.22 8.86
CA ASP A 127 -2.15 13.24 7.95
C ASP A 127 -2.30 13.72 6.49
N PRO A 128 -1.21 14.00 5.76
CA PRO A 128 -1.29 14.53 4.40
C PRO A 128 -1.73 13.43 3.44
N ARG A 129 -3.03 13.16 3.41
CA ARG A 129 -3.68 12.22 2.48
C ARG A 129 -3.78 12.78 1.05
N PHE A 130 -2.74 13.47 0.59
CA PHE A 130 -2.60 13.68 -0.83
C PHE A 130 -1.99 12.42 -1.46
N PRO A 131 -2.38 12.07 -2.69
CA PRO A 131 -1.71 11.01 -3.42
C PRO A 131 -0.21 11.30 -3.54
N LEU A 132 0.63 10.33 -3.16
CA LEU A 132 2.07 10.34 -3.46
C LEU A 132 2.30 10.15 -4.97
N GLY A 133 1.47 9.28 -5.55
CA GLY A 133 1.48 8.86 -6.94
C GLY A 133 0.51 7.70 -7.16
N THR A 134 0.53 7.18 -8.37
CA THR A 134 -0.17 5.94 -8.76
C THR A 134 0.47 4.71 -8.09
N LEU A 135 -0.26 3.59 -8.06
CA LEU A 135 0.32 2.31 -7.62
C LEU A 135 1.57 1.93 -8.43
N GLU A 136 1.58 2.17 -9.74
CA GLU A 136 2.73 1.89 -10.60
C GLU A 136 3.97 2.70 -10.17
N GLU A 137 3.80 4.00 -9.91
CA GLU A 137 4.89 4.86 -9.41
C GLU A 137 5.41 4.41 -8.05
N PHE A 138 4.50 4.04 -7.13
CA PHE A 138 4.88 3.51 -5.82
C PHE A 138 5.72 2.23 -5.93
N LEU A 139 5.26 1.25 -6.72
CA LEU A 139 5.96 -0.03 -6.89
C LEU A 139 7.32 0.15 -7.58
N LEU A 140 7.41 1.06 -8.55
CA LEU A 140 8.68 1.43 -9.18
C LEU A 140 9.64 2.11 -8.20
N GLY A 141 9.12 3.00 -7.34
CA GLY A 141 9.91 3.62 -6.28
C GLY A 141 10.39 2.59 -5.26
N TYR A 142 9.54 1.63 -4.91
CA TYR A 142 9.88 0.52 -4.01
C TYR A 142 11.06 -0.30 -4.52
N ILE A 143 11.01 -0.80 -5.76
CA ILE A 143 12.10 -1.64 -6.31
C ILE A 143 13.40 -0.88 -6.60
N LYS A 144 13.34 0.45 -6.73
CA LYS A 144 14.50 1.33 -6.99
C LYS A 144 15.07 1.94 -5.74
N ASP A 145 14.50 1.65 -4.57
CA ASP A 145 14.83 2.30 -3.31
C ASP A 145 14.75 3.85 -3.39
N ASP A 146 13.74 4.38 -4.09
CA ASP A 146 13.57 5.81 -4.34
C ASP A 146 12.79 6.49 -3.19
N ASP A 147 13.52 6.96 -2.18
CA ASP A 147 12.95 7.66 -1.03
C ASP A 147 12.23 8.98 -1.43
N ASP A 148 12.57 9.62 -2.55
CA ASP A 148 11.88 10.83 -3.01
C ASP A 148 10.45 10.52 -3.48
N VAL A 149 10.17 9.27 -3.82
CA VAL A 149 8.84 8.74 -4.14
C VAL A 149 8.18 8.17 -2.88
N LEU A 150 8.90 7.34 -2.12
CA LEU A 150 8.35 6.59 -0.98
C LEU A 150 8.09 7.47 0.26
N CYS A 151 8.83 8.57 0.41
CA CYS A 151 8.77 9.51 1.52
C CYS A 151 8.28 10.90 1.08
N ARG A 152 7.73 11.03 -0.15
CA ARG A 152 7.36 12.33 -0.69
C ARG A 152 6.40 13.06 0.24
N ARG A 153 6.71 14.32 0.58
CA ARG A 153 5.92 15.17 1.48
C ARG A 153 5.91 14.72 2.95
N MET A 154 6.85 13.87 3.37
CA MET A 154 7.17 13.76 4.79
C MET A 154 7.77 15.06 5.32
N PRO A 155 7.48 15.43 6.58
CA PRO A 155 8.31 16.37 7.31
C PRO A 155 9.73 15.79 7.44
N GLU A 156 10.76 16.63 7.27
CA GLU A 156 12.14 16.20 7.49
C GLU A 156 12.34 15.76 8.94
N LYS A 157 13.22 14.78 9.20
CA LYS A 157 13.56 14.34 10.56
C LYS A 157 13.91 15.57 11.42
N GLY A 158 13.07 15.90 12.40
CA GLY A 158 13.27 17.03 13.32
C GLY A 158 12.23 18.15 13.19
N GLU A 159 11.32 18.11 12.23
CA GLU A 159 10.15 18.99 12.20
C GLU A 159 8.95 18.36 12.94
N GLU A 160 9.06 18.21 14.26
CA GLU A 160 7.86 18.14 15.10
C GLU A 160 7.30 19.57 15.22
N ARG A 161 6.13 19.84 14.65
CA ARG A 161 5.37 21.07 14.90
C ARG A 161 4.25 20.82 15.90
#